data_AF-A0A1F9SD11-F1
#
_entry.id   AF-A0A1F9SD11-F1
#
_cell.length_a   1.000
_cell.length_b   1.000
_cell.length_c   1.000
_cell.angle_alpha   90.00
_cell.angle_beta   90.00
_cell.angle_gamma   90.00
#
_symmetry.space_group_name_H-M   'P 1'
#
loop_
_entity.id
_entity.type
_entity.pdbx_description
1 polymer ?
#
loop_
_entity_poly.entity_id
_entity_poly.type
_entity_poly.pdbx_seq_one_letter_code
_entity_poly.pdbx_strand_id
1 'polypeptide(L)'
;MLPLLALAFRPAAHAQLLTTLASANINYSSTTLLDQLADMPEFVVPLSSAAQPAVTEDEVADLEEGDDTEADIFISSAMANAPEPVNLGGNGSLTLTRQDTGEKITARYRGKDGSYDAGELKRIDHIMRCSLTGVEVPIAVKLVELLDAVEDKLGRRGLTLLSGYRTLKLNRRLPGAAEHSLHMMGWAADIKVPGYSSTKVKNLGRRLGAGGVGYYPNKGFTHLDVGKSRYWVVKRAPRRYRRPRRVKAPPARSAARKAEPKKTVRKKAAPPRTASKTSTKKKS
;
A
#
# COMPACT_ATOMS: atom_id res chain seq x y z
N MET A 1 -33.44 -63.19 32.11
CA MET A 1 -33.31 -64.57 31.60
C MET A 1 -33.17 -64.50 30.07
N LEU A 2 -32.11 -65.11 29.53
CA LEU A 2 -31.87 -65.43 28.10
C LEU A 2 -32.78 -66.61 27.66
N PRO A 3 -32.98 -66.93 26.35
CA PRO A 3 -31.96 -67.26 25.31
C PRO A 3 -32.19 -66.56 23.94
N LEU A 4 -31.20 -66.31 23.05
CA LEU A 4 -30.25 -67.15 22.27
C LEU A 4 -30.88 -67.86 21.04
N LEU A 5 -30.64 -67.33 19.83
CA LEU A 5 -30.23 -68.12 18.66
C LEU A 5 -29.54 -67.24 17.60
N ALA A 6 -28.42 -67.75 17.09
CA ALA A 6 -27.52 -67.14 16.12
C ALA A 6 -27.77 -67.69 14.71
N LEU A 7 -27.49 -66.89 13.69
CA LEU A 7 -26.93 -67.39 12.42
C LEU A 7 -26.05 -66.33 11.77
N ALA A 8 -24.84 -66.76 11.41
CA ALA A 8 -23.76 -65.99 10.81
C ALA A 8 -23.92 -65.86 9.28
N PHE A 9 -23.27 -64.86 8.65
CA PHE A 9 -22.22 -65.08 7.64
C PHE A 9 -21.53 -63.78 7.17
N ARG A 10 -20.23 -63.71 7.49
CA ARG A 10 -19.05 -63.16 6.79
C ARG A 10 -18.95 -61.68 6.31
N PRO A 11 -17.83 -60.99 6.67
CA PRO A 11 -17.45 -59.69 6.13
C PRO A 11 -16.63 -59.83 4.84
N ALA A 12 -16.84 -58.95 3.88
CA ALA A 12 -15.98 -58.84 2.69
C ALA A 12 -14.72 -58.04 3.04
N ALA A 13 -13.59 -58.74 3.02
CA ALA A 13 -12.27 -58.15 2.92
C ALA A 13 -12.10 -57.45 1.57
N HIS A 14 -11.41 -56.32 1.52
CA HIS A 14 -10.32 -56.07 0.57
C HIS A 14 -9.38 -55.06 1.22
N ALA A 15 -8.22 -55.57 1.62
CA ALA A 15 -7.12 -54.83 2.19
C ALA A 15 -6.16 -54.39 1.07
N GLN A 16 -5.34 -53.38 1.42
CA GLN A 16 -4.05 -53.03 0.80
C GLN A 16 -4.11 -52.24 -0.52
N LEU A 17 -3.64 -50.99 -0.49
CA LEU A 17 -2.26 -50.70 -0.88
C LEU A 17 -1.87 -49.25 -0.51
N LEU A 18 -1.07 -49.13 0.55
CA LEU A 18 -0.13 -48.03 0.72
C LEU A 18 1.23 -48.54 0.20
N THR A 19 2.02 -47.60 -0.34
CA THR A 19 3.43 -47.73 -0.79
C THR A 19 3.72 -48.56 -2.04
N THR A 20 3.99 -47.86 -3.16
CA THR A 20 5.24 -48.00 -3.94
C THR A 20 5.52 -46.71 -4.72
N LEU A 21 6.38 -45.85 -4.17
CA LEU A 21 7.20 -44.93 -4.98
C LEU A 21 8.35 -45.78 -5.54
N ALA A 22 8.33 -46.03 -6.85
CA ALA A 22 9.46 -46.61 -7.56
C ALA A 22 9.59 -45.92 -8.92
N SER A 23 10.54 -45.00 -9.00
CA SER A 23 11.36 -44.65 -10.15
C SER A 23 10.77 -44.89 -11.55
N ALA A 24 10.08 -43.88 -12.09
CA ALA A 24 10.00 -43.73 -13.54
C ALA A 24 11.05 -42.70 -13.96
N ASN A 25 12.19 -43.19 -14.45
CA ASN A 25 13.09 -42.40 -15.28
C ASN A 25 12.33 -42.02 -16.55
N ILE A 26 11.77 -40.81 -16.59
CA ILE A 26 11.16 -40.26 -17.80
C ILE A 26 12.31 -39.84 -18.71
N ASN A 27 12.76 -40.76 -19.58
CA ASN A 27 13.61 -40.44 -20.70
C ASN A 27 12.77 -39.69 -21.75
N TYR A 28 12.91 -38.37 -21.79
CA TYR A 28 12.41 -37.57 -22.92
C TYR A 28 13.29 -37.84 -24.14
N SER A 29 12.87 -38.79 -24.97
CA SER A 29 13.40 -38.95 -26.34
C SER A 29 12.54 -38.11 -27.27
N SER A 30 13.15 -37.35 -28.20
CA SER A 30 12.41 -36.43 -29.08
C SER A 30 11.34 -37.11 -29.95
N THR A 31 11.46 -38.42 -30.17
CA THR A 31 10.54 -39.21 -30.99
C THR A 31 9.20 -39.48 -30.31
N THR A 32 9.12 -39.53 -28.98
CA THR A 32 7.85 -39.75 -28.25
C THR A 32 6.98 -38.49 -28.23
N LEU A 33 7.59 -37.32 -28.31
CA LEU A 33 6.90 -36.03 -28.35
C LEU A 33 6.22 -35.80 -29.71
N LEU A 34 6.86 -36.23 -30.80
CA LEU A 34 6.31 -36.15 -32.16
C LEU A 34 5.11 -37.10 -32.35
N ASP A 35 5.18 -38.32 -31.82
CA ASP A 35 4.04 -39.25 -31.84
C ASP A 35 2.86 -38.73 -31.00
N GLN A 36 3.11 -38.11 -29.85
CA GLN A 36 2.03 -37.49 -29.04
C GLN A 36 1.41 -36.25 -29.69
N LEU A 37 2.16 -35.51 -30.52
CA LEU A 37 1.63 -34.38 -31.30
C LEU A 37 0.80 -34.85 -32.49
N ALA A 38 1.12 -36.02 -33.07
CA ALA A 38 0.37 -36.60 -34.17
C ALA A 38 -1.01 -37.14 -33.76
N ASP A 39 -1.17 -37.48 -32.47
CA ASP A 39 -2.40 -38.05 -31.91
C ASP A 39 -3.30 -36.98 -31.22
N MET A 40 -2.97 -35.70 -31.37
CA MET A 40 -3.86 -34.62 -30.94
C MET A 40 -5.02 -34.51 -31.94
N PRO A 41 -6.28 -34.50 -31.48
CA PRO A 41 -7.41 -34.28 -32.38
C PRO A 41 -7.27 -32.90 -33.03
N GLU A 42 -7.35 -32.84 -34.36
CA GLU A 42 -7.48 -31.57 -35.07
C GLU A 42 -8.68 -30.82 -34.49
N PHE A 43 -8.40 -29.72 -33.79
CA PHE A 43 -9.44 -28.88 -33.22
C PHE A 43 -10.07 -28.07 -34.37
N VAL A 44 -10.95 -28.71 -35.12
CA VAL A 44 -11.75 -28.05 -36.14
C VAL A 44 -12.80 -27.21 -35.42
N VAL A 45 -12.51 -25.91 -35.28
CA VAL A 45 -13.51 -24.94 -34.82
C VAL A 45 -14.61 -24.90 -35.90
N PRO A 46 -15.85 -25.30 -35.61
CA PRO A 46 -16.92 -25.14 -36.58
C PRO A 46 -17.13 -23.65 -36.81
N LEU A 47 -17.00 -23.22 -38.07
CA LEU A 47 -17.32 -21.86 -38.50
C LEU A 47 -18.83 -21.67 -38.32
N SER A 48 -19.24 -21.22 -37.13
CA SER A 48 -20.64 -20.88 -36.85
C SER A 48 -20.99 -19.63 -37.65
N SER A 49 -21.72 -19.83 -38.74
CA SER A 49 -22.46 -18.80 -39.46
C SER A 49 -23.68 -18.40 -38.64
N ALA A 50 -23.43 -17.68 -37.54
CA ALA A 50 -24.43 -16.91 -36.83
C ALA A 50 -23.86 -15.49 -36.75
N ALA A 51 -24.62 -14.53 -37.25
CA ALA A 51 -24.25 -13.12 -37.36
C ALA A 51 -23.46 -12.67 -36.13
N GLN A 52 -22.15 -12.45 -36.31
CA GLN A 52 -21.37 -11.76 -35.31
C GLN A 52 -21.98 -10.36 -35.17
N PRO A 53 -22.27 -9.87 -33.95
CA PRO A 53 -22.64 -8.47 -33.80
C PRO A 53 -21.51 -7.66 -34.45
N ALA A 54 -21.88 -6.71 -35.32
CA ALA A 54 -20.92 -5.86 -35.98
C ALA A 54 -20.06 -5.20 -34.90
N VAL A 55 -18.84 -5.70 -34.75
CA VAL A 55 -17.85 -5.19 -33.81
C VAL A 55 -17.62 -3.75 -34.23
N THR A 56 -18.09 -2.82 -33.41
CA THR A 56 -17.93 -1.39 -33.69
C THR A 56 -16.45 -1.04 -33.52
N GLU A 57 -15.90 -0.11 -34.32
CA GLU A 57 -14.49 0.28 -34.18
C GLU A 57 -14.13 0.78 -32.78
N ASP A 58 -15.13 1.26 -32.01
CA ASP A 58 -14.97 1.66 -30.61
C ASP A 58 -14.78 0.46 -29.64
N GLU A 59 -15.35 -0.72 -29.91
CA GLU A 59 -15.08 -1.94 -29.12
C GLU A 59 -13.77 -2.62 -29.52
N VAL A 60 -13.33 -2.43 -30.77
CA VAL A 60 -12.03 -2.90 -31.26
C VAL A 60 -10.91 -2.03 -30.67
N ALA A 61 -11.13 -0.73 -30.50
CA ALA A 61 -10.16 0.18 -29.88
C ALA A 61 -9.87 -0.16 -28.39
N ASP A 62 -10.84 -0.67 -27.64
CA ASP A 62 -10.65 -1.10 -26.25
C ASP A 62 -9.91 -2.45 -26.13
N LEU A 63 -9.85 -3.25 -27.21
CA LEU A 63 -9.06 -4.49 -27.29
C LEU A 63 -7.71 -4.31 -27.99
N GLU A 64 -7.56 -3.25 -28.80
CA GLU A 64 -6.30 -2.88 -29.47
C GLU A 64 -5.44 -1.90 -28.67
N GLU A 65 -5.89 -1.40 -27.51
CA GLU A 65 -5.06 -0.57 -26.63
C GLU A 65 -4.13 -1.42 -25.74
N GLY A 66 -3.24 -2.14 -26.42
CA GLY A 66 -1.97 -2.61 -25.88
C GLY A 66 -1.96 -4.06 -25.42
N ASP A 67 -1.52 -4.94 -26.31
CA ASP A 67 -0.86 -6.19 -25.97
C ASP A 67 0.39 -5.82 -25.14
N ASP A 68 0.19 -5.56 -23.85
CA ASP A 68 1.19 -5.11 -22.89
C ASP A 68 2.02 -6.31 -22.43
N THR A 69 2.42 -7.15 -23.38
CA THR A 69 3.00 -8.47 -23.18
C THR A 69 4.17 -8.39 -22.21
N GLU A 70 4.98 -7.33 -22.24
CA GLU A 70 6.08 -7.11 -21.28
C GLU A 70 5.61 -6.90 -19.83
N ALA A 71 4.55 -6.13 -19.60
CA ALA A 71 3.99 -5.94 -18.28
C ALA A 71 3.31 -7.22 -17.79
N ASP A 72 2.64 -7.94 -18.68
CA ASP A 72 1.99 -9.22 -18.38
C ASP A 72 3.01 -10.33 -18.13
N ILE A 73 4.09 -10.41 -18.92
CA ILE A 73 5.25 -11.28 -18.69
C ILE A 73 5.87 -10.96 -17.33
N PHE A 74 6.06 -9.68 -17.01
CA PHE A 74 6.62 -9.27 -15.72
C PHE A 74 5.72 -9.67 -14.55
N ILE A 75 4.41 -9.40 -14.63
CA ILE A 75 3.45 -9.78 -13.59
C ILE A 75 3.41 -11.30 -13.46
N SER A 76 3.29 -12.03 -14.57
CA SER A 76 3.19 -13.50 -14.58
C SER A 76 4.46 -14.17 -14.03
N SER A 77 5.64 -13.71 -14.46
CA SER A 77 6.93 -14.19 -13.98
C SER A 77 7.15 -13.90 -12.49
N ALA A 78 6.71 -12.72 -12.03
CA ALA A 78 6.78 -12.37 -10.63
C ALA A 78 5.80 -13.23 -9.80
N MET A 79 4.55 -13.39 -10.23
CA MET A 79 3.54 -14.19 -9.52
C MET A 79 4.00 -15.64 -9.30
N ALA A 80 4.78 -16.22 -10.22
CA ALA A 80 5.40 -17.54 -10.05
C ALA A 80 6.35 -17.63 -8.85
N ASN A 81 6.90 -16.50 -8.39
CA ASN A 81 7.79 -16.38 -7.24
C ASN A 81 7.21 -15.43 -6.19
N ALA A 82 5.95 -15.67 -5.80
CA ALA A 82 5.28 -14.87 -4.79
C ALA A 82 6.06 -14.87 -3.46
N PRO A 83 6.15 -13.72 -2.77
CA PRO A 83 6.91 -13.63 -1.55
C PRO A 83 6.23 -14.40 -0.41
N GLU A 84 6.95 -15.37 0.14
CA GLU A 84 6.46 -16.18 1.25
C GLU A 84 6.07 -15.34 2.48
N PRO A 85 4.99 -15.69 3.20
CA PRO A 85 4.62 -15.02 4.44
C PRO A 85 5.77 -15.04 5.46
N VAL A 86 5.96 -13.94 6.19
CA VAL A 86 6.95 -13.85 7.26
C VAL A 86 6.31 -13.22 8.49
N ASN A 87 6.53 -13.79 9.67
CA ASN A 87 6.04 -13.21 10.92
C ASN A 87 7.05 -12.19 11.46
N LEU A 88 6.72 -10.90 11.35
CA LEU A 88 7.60 -9.80 11.80
C LEU A 88 7.31 -9.33 13.23
N GLY A 89 6.56 -10.14 13.98
CA GLY A 89 6.15 -9.85 15.36
C GLY A 89 4.92 -8.94 15.46
N GLY A 90 4.10 -8.89 14.40
CA GLY A 90 2.77 -8.27 14.45
C GLY A 90 1.76 -9.13 15.22
N ASN A 91 0.68 -8.51 15.69
CA ASN A 91 -0.35 -9.12 16.51
C ASN A 91 -1.37 -9.97 15.71
N GLY A 92 -1.24 -9.99 14.37
CA GLY A 92 -2.17 -10.65 13.46
C GLY A 92 -3.44 -9.85 13.17
N SER A 93 -3.41 -8.54 13.43
CA SER A 93 -4.53 -7.65 13.15
C SER A 93 -4.08 -6.31 12.59
N LEU A 94 -4.62 -5.95 11.44
CA LEU A 94 -4.25 -4.76 10.68
C LEU A 94 -5.45 -3.81 10.55
N THR A 95 -5.25 -2.54 10.89
CA THR A 95 -6.22 -1.47 10.67
C THR A 95 -5.78 -0.56 9.53
N LEU A 96 -6.60 -0.49 8.48
CA LEU A 96 -6.37 0.37 7.31
C LEU A 96 -7.48 1.39 7.18
N THR A 97 -7.13 2.62 6.82
CA THR A 97 -8.06 3.69 6.42
C THR A 97 -7.65 4.25 5.08
N ARG A 98 -8.52 4.18 4.08
CA ARG A 98 -8.28 4.72 2.75
C ARG A 98 -8.28 6.24 2.77
N GLN A 99 -7.28 6.86 2.15
CA GLN A 99 -7.17 8.32 2.10
C GLN A 99 -8.16 8.96 1.10
N ASP A 100 -8.55 8.25 0.05
CA ASP A 100 -9.41 8.71 -1.04
C ASP A 100 -10.90 8.62 -0.69
N THR A 101 -11.35 7.49 -0.15
CA THR A 101 -12.77 7.24 0.17
C THR A 101 -13.11 7.39 1.64
N GLY A 102 -12.12 7.33 2.54
CA GLY A 102 -12.34 7.30 3.99
C GLY A 102 -12.79 5.93 4.53
N GLU A 103 -12.94 4.91 3.69
CA GLU A 103 -13.23 3.54 4.10
C GLU A 103 -12.20 3.06 5.14
N LYS A 104 -12.69 2.37 6.17
CA LYS A 104 -11.86 1.84 7.24
C LYS A 104 -12.21 0.40 7.55
N ILE A 105 -11.18 -0.44 7.70
CA ILE A 105 -11.33 -1.79 8.23
C ILE A 105 -10.33 -2.02 9.36
N THR A 106 -10.70 -2.92 10.26
CA THR A 106 -9.78 -3.64 11.14
C THR A 106 -10.00 -5.11 10.86
N ALA A 107 -8.95 -5.79 10.39
CA ALA A 107 -9.00 -7.19 10.00
C ALA A 107 -8.11 -8.03 10.90
N ARG A 108 -8.61 -9.16 11.42
CA ARG A 108 -7.81 -10.14 12.19
C ARG A 108 -7.40 -11.28 11.27
N TYR A 109 -6.41 -11.02 10.45
CA TYR A 109 -6.03 -11.92 9.36
C TYR A 109 -5.15 -13.10 9.80
N ARG A 110 -4.51 -13.04 10.99
CA ARG A 110 -3.69 -14.14 11.54
C ARG A 110 -4.07 -14.49 12.98
N GLY A 111 -4.26 -15.77 13.24
CA GLY A 111 -4.47 -16.34 14.57
C GLY A 111 -3.18 -16.45 15.39
N LYS A 112 -3.32 -16.75 16.69
CA LYS A 112 -2.15 -16.96 17.59
C LYS A 112 -1.37 -18.23 17.27
N ASP A 113 -2.06 -19.20 16.68
CA ASP A 113 -1.54 -20.44 16.12
C ASP A 113 -0.79 -20.24 14.78
N GLY A 114 -0.86 -19.03 14.22
CA GLY A 114 -0.24 -18.69 12.94
C GLY A 114 -1.09 -19.01 11.72
N SER A 115 -2.31 -19.51 11.89
CA SER A 115 -3.24 -19.74 10.77
C SER A 115 -3.72 -18.41 10.20
N TYR A 116 -3.90 -18.36 8.88
CA TYR A 116 -4.43 -17.19 8.17
C TYR A 116 -5.92 -17.36 7.91
N ASP A 117 -6.70 -16.32 8.21
CA ASP A 117 -8.13 -16.27 7.90
C ASP A 117 -8.33 -15.72 6.49
N ALA A 118 -8.82 -16.59 5.59
CA ALA A 118 -9.04 -16.26 4.19
C ALA A 118 -10.13 -15.19 3.98
N GLY A 119 -11.14 -15.13 4.85
CA GLY A 119 -12.19 -14.11 4.79
C GLY A 119 -11.66 -12.73 5.15
N GLU A 120 -10.82 -12.66 6.18
CA GLU A 120 -10.17 -11.41 6.60
C GLU A 120 -9.12 -10.93 5.60
N LEU A 121 -8.38 -11.85 4.97
CA LEU A 121 -7.48 -11.52 3.86
C LEU A 121 -8.25 -10.94 2.66
N LYS A 122 -9.40 -11.52 2.27
CA LYS A 122 -10.24 -10.95 1.19
C LYS A 122 -10.73 -9.53 1.51
N ARG A 123 -11.03 -9.23 2.78
CA ARG A 123 -11.38 -7.86 3.19
C ARG A 123 -10.21 -6.89 3.03
N ILE A 124 -8.98 -7.37 3.27
CA ILE A 124 -7.76 -6.60 3.03
C ILE A 124 -7.55 -6.39 1.53
N ASP A 125 -7.75 -7.42 0.70
CA ASP A 125 -7.69 -7.31 -0.76
C ASP A 125 -8.63 -6.22 -1.27
N HIS A 126 -9.88 -6.24 -0.77
CA HIS A 126 -10.88 -5.25 -1.12
C HIS A 126 -10.49 -3.83 -0.71
N ILE A 127 -10.01 -3.60 0.52
CA ILE A 127 -9.62 -2.23 0.90
C ILE A 127 -8.36 -1.76 0.16
N MET A 128 -7.53 -2.69 -0.32
CA MET A 128 -6.32 -2.38 -1.07
C MET A 128 -6.53 -2.32 -2.59
N ARG A 129 -7.76 -2.50 -3.07
CA ARG A 129 -8.13 -2.43 -4.49
C ARG A 129 -7.70 -1.16 -5.20
N CYS A 130 -7.58 -1.25 -6.53
CA CYS A 130 -7.21 -0.15 -7.39
C CYS A 130 -8.21 1.02 -7.24
N SER A 131 -7.71 2.22 -6.92
CA SER A 131 -8.55 3.41 -6.71
C SER A 131 -9.23 3.92 -7.98
N LEU A 132 -8.71 3.56 -9.17
CA LEU A 132 -9.25 4.02 -10.45
C LEU A 132 -10.30 3.05 -11.01
N THR A 133 -10.02 1.75 -10.98
CA THR A 133 -10.85 0.74 -11.64
C THR A 133 -11.67 -0.10 -10.67
N GLY A 134 -11.39 -0.03 -9.37
CA GLY A 134 -12.01 -0.90 -8.35
C GLY A 134 -11.54 -2.35 -8.37
N VAL A 135 -10.72 -2.74 -9.35
CA VAL A 135 -10.20 -4.11 -9.49
C VAL A 135 -9.40 -4.51 -8.25
N GLU A 136 -9.67 -5.72 -7.78
CA GLU A 136 -9.10 -6.33 -6.59
C GLU A 136 -8.21 -7.50 -7.02
N VAL A 137 -7.12 -7.72 -6.30
CA VAL A 137 -6.23 -8.87 -6.47
C VAL A 137 -5.81 -9.36 -5.09
N PRO A 138 -5.39 -10.63 -4.95
CA PRO A 138 -4.80 -11.12 -3.71
C PRO A 138 -3.58 -10.29 -3.33
N ILE A 139 -3.60 -9.69 -2.14
CA ILE A 139 -2.47 -8.98 -1.57
C ILE A 139 -1.51 -9.99 -0.94
N ALA A 140 -0.21 -9.82 -1.17
CA ALA A 140 0.78 -10.70 -0.58
C ALA A 140 0.67 -10.69 0.96
N VAL A 141 0.50 -11.86 1.57
CA VAL A 141 0.40 -12.00 3.03
C VAL A 141 1.65 -11.43 3.72
N LYS A 142 2.83 -11.57 3.11
CA LYS A 142 4.06 -10.94 3.57
C LYS A 142 3.94 -9.41 3.70
N LEU A 143 3.22 -8.75 2.78
CA LEU A 143 2.98 -7.31 2.83
C LEU A 143 2.04 -6.98 4.00
N VAL A 144 0.99 -7.77 4.18
CA VAL A 144 0.05 -7.63 5.30
C VAL A 144 0.79 -7.71 6.64
N GLU A 145 1.66 -8.71 6.82
CA GLU A 145 2.53 -8.86 8.01
C GLU A 145 3.48 -7.68 8.22
N LEU A 146 4.05 -7.15 7.12
CA LEU A 146 4.91 -5.96 7.18
C LEU A 146 4.13 -4.72 7.65
N LEU A 147 2.90 -4.53 7.14
CA LEU A 147 2.04 -3.44 7.54
C LEU A 147 1.60 -3.58 9.01
N ASP A 148 1.19 -4.77 9.45
CA ASP A 148 0.83 -5.05 10.85
C ASP A 148 1.99 -4.75 11.79
N ALA A 149 3.19 -5.27 11.50
CA ALA A 149 4.37 -5.00 12.31
C ALA A 149 4.74 -3.50 12.38
N VAL A 150 4.49 -2.74 11.31
CA VAL A 150 4.66 -1.27 11.31
C VAL A 150 3.62 -0.60 12.18
N GLU A 151 2.34 -0.98 12.06
CA GLU A 151 1.25 -0.46 12.88
C GLU A 151 1.53 -0.70 14.37
N ASP A 152 1.90 -1.93 14.74
CA ASP A 152 2.14 -2.34 16.12
C ASP A 152 3.28 -1.59 16.78
N LYS A 153 4.43 -1.51 16.08
CA LYS A 153 5.62 -0.81 16.60
C LYS A 153 5.44 0.71 16.64
N LEU A 154 4.40 1.25 16.01
CA LEU A 154 4.02 2.66 16.04
C LEU A 154 2.71 2.89 16.82
N GLY A 155 2.36 1.99 17.74
CA GLY A 155 1.34 2.25 18.75
C GLY A 155 -0.09 2.01 18.30
N ARG A 156 -0.32 1.19 17.26
CA ARG A 156 -1.63 0.58 16.96
C ARG A 156 -2.74 1.59 16.66
N ARG A 157 -2.38 2.63 15.91
CA ARG A 157 -3.27 3.76 15.57
C ARG A 157 -4.00 3.58 14.24
N GLY A 158 -3.83 2.45 13.57
CA GLY A 158 -4.15 2.27 12.16
C GLY A 158 -3.15 2.92 11.22
N LEU A 159 -3.16 2.47 9.97
CA LEU A 159 -2.43 3.05 8.87
C LEU A 159 -3.38 3.78 7.93
N THR A 160 -2.98 4.94 7.45
CA THR A 160 -3.66 5.60 6.33
C THR A 160 -3.06 5.07 5.03
N LEU A 161 -3.87 4.35 4.25
CA LEU A 161 -3.53 3.80 2.95
C LEU A 161 -3.72 4.87 1.87
N LEU A 162 -2.64 5.23 1.18
CA LEU A 162 -2.70 6.12 0.01
C LEU A 162 -2.90 5.32 -1.27
N SER A 163 -2.26 4.16 -1.38
CA SER A 163 -2.33 3.33 -2.57
C SER A 163 -1.91 1.89 -2.23
N GLY A 164 -2.76 0.92 -2.57
CA GLY A 164 -2.48 -0.52 -2.52
C GLY A 164 -2.21 -1.05 -3.93
N TYR A 165 -2.99 -2.00 -4.39
CA TYR A 165 -2.92 -2.51 -5.76
C TYR A 165 -3.16 -1.38 -6.79
N ARG A 166 -2.47 -1.48 -7.94
CA ARG A 166 -2.67 -0.59 -9.09
C ARG A 166 -2.85 -1.43 -10.35
N THR A 167 -3.89 -1.14 -11.12
CA THR A 167 -3.93 -1.58 -12.51
C THR A 167 -2.89 -0.83 -13.33
N LEU A 168 -2.50 -1.40 -14.48
CA LEU A 168 -1.58 -0.76 -15.42
C LEU A 168 -2.06 0.64 -15.84
N LYS A 169 -3.36 0.78 -16.12
CA LYS A 169 -4.02 2.06 -16.42
C LYS A 169 -3.79 3.12 -15.33
N LEU A 170 -3.91 2.75 -14.04
CA LEU A 170 -3.61 3.67 -12.94
C LEU A 170 -2.11 3.94 -12.82
N ASN A 171 -1.27 2.92 -12.96
CA ASN A 171 0.17 3.05 -12.82
C ASN A 171 0.75 4.04 -13.88
N ARG A 172 0.32 3.92 -15.14
CA ARG A 172 0.70 4.83 -16.24
C ARG A 172 0.27 6.29 -16.01
N ARG A 173 -0.87 6.51 -15.34
CA ARG A 173 -1.39 7.86 -15.02
C ARG A 173 -0.63 8.56 -13.88
N LEU A 174 0.11 7.83 -13.05
CA LEU A 174 0.76 8.39 -11.87
C LEU A 174 2.15 8.95 -12.21
N PRO A 175 2.40 10.27 -12.02
CA PRO A 175 3.69 10.85 -12.33
C PRO A 175 4.81 10.26 -11.45
N GLY A 176 5.82 9.69 -12.12
CA GLY A 176 6.99 9.08 -11.47
C GLY A 176 6.73 7.69 -10.88
N ALA A 177 5.63 7.02 -11.25
CA ALA A 177 5.49 5.59 -11.03
C ALA A 177 6.51 4.81 -11.90
N ALA A 178 7.03 3.72 -11.35
CA ALA A 178 7.87 2.81 -12.12
C ALA A 178 7.02 1.98 -13.08
N GLU A 179 7.52 1.69 -14.26
CA GLU A 179 6.87 0.83 -15.25
C GLU A 179 6.57 -0.56 -14.66
N HIS A 180 7.59 -1.20 -14.08
CA HIS A 180 7.49 -2.49 -13.39
C HIS A 180 7.26 -2.32 -11.88
N SER A 181 6.14 -1.70 -11.52
CA SER A 181 5.80 -1.40 -10.12
C SER A 181 5.27 -2.62 -9.37
N LEU A 182 5.76 -2.86 -8.14
CA LEU A 182 5.23 -3.93 -7.28
C LEU A 182 3.80 -3.69 -6.79
N HIS A 183 3.28 -2.47 -6.94
CA HIS A 183 1.84 -2.22 -6.74
C HIS A 183 0.98 -3.01 -7.73
N MET A 184 1.48 -3.33 -8.92
CA MET A 184 0.75 -4.08 -9.94
C MET A 184 0.66 -5.58 -9.66
N MET A 185 1.27 -6.06 -8.57
CA MET A 185 1.17 -7.45 -8.11
C MET A 185 0.48 -7.59 -6.75
N GLY A 186 0.04 -6.47 -6.14
CA GLY A 186 -0.44 -6.48 -4.76
C GLY A 186 0.68 -6.67 -3.72
N TRP A 187 1.91 -6.30 -4.07
CA TRP A 187 3.11 -6.51 -3.23
C TRP A 187 3.70 -5.23 -2.66
N ALA A 188 3.01 -4.10 -2.82
CA ALA A 188 3.44 -2.82 -2.29
C ALA A 188 2.27 -1.97 -1.79
N ALA A 189 2.58 -1.11 -0.82
CA ALA A 189 1.65 -0.13 -0.27
C ALA A 189 2.35 1.21 -0.01
N ASP A 190 1.65 2.29 -0.33
CA ASP A 190 2.02 3.64 0.06
C ASP A 190 1.20 4.02 1.29
N ILE A 191 1.87 4.30 2.42
CA ILE A 191 1.21 4.51 3.71
C ILE A 191 1.65 5.79 4.44
N LYS A 192 0.76 6.26 5.31
CA LYS A 192 1.01 7.23 6.39
C LYS A 192 0.61 6.58 7.72
N VAL A 193 1.26 7.02 8.80
CA VAL A 193 0.91 6.59 10.15
C VAL A 193 0.48 7.81 10.96
N PRO A 194 -0.77 7.90 11.43
CA PRO A 194 -1.25 9.03 12.21
C PRO A 194 -0.35 9.34 13.41
N GLY A 195 0.11 10.60 13.47
CA GLY A 195 0.99 11.08 14.54
C GLY A 195 2.48 10.72 14.42
N TYR A 196 2.91 10.07 13.33
CA TYR A 196 4.31 9.79 13.06
C TYR A 196 4.74 10.37 11.71
N SER A 197 5.96 10.91 11.67
CA SER A 197 6.54 11.40 10.41
C SER A 197 6.90 10.23 9.49
N SER A 198 6.86 10.44 8.17
CA SER A 198 7.36 9.46 7.19
C SER A 198 8.84 9.12 7.38
N THR A 199 9.61 9.96 8.08
CA THR A 199 10.98 9.62 8.53
C THR A 199 11.00 8.55 9.61
N LYS A 200 10.06 8.57 10.56
CA LYS A 200 9.98 7.50 11.56
C LYS A 200 9.50 6.19 10.93
N VAL A 201 8.52 6.27 10.02
CA VAL A 201 8.01 5.10 9.28
C VAL A 201 9.10 4.47 8.41
N LYS A 202 9.83 5.24 7.60
CA LYS A 202 10.92 4.70 6.76
C LYS A 202 12.01 4.02 7.59
N ASN A 203 12.39 4.61 8.73
CA ASN A 203 13.45 4.06 9.58
C ASN A 203 13.00 2.75 10.22
N LEU A 204 11.71 2.62 10.52
CA LEU A 204 11.15 1.36 10.98
C LEU A 204 11.11 0.31 9.87
N GLY A 205 10.57 0.63 8.69
CA GLY A 205 10.53 -0.28 7.54
C GLY A 205 11.91 -0.83 7.19
N ARG A 206 12.94 0.03 7.19
CA ARG A 206 14.34 -0.39 6.96
C ARG A 206 14.85 -1.36 8.02
N ARG A 207 14.46 -1.21 9.28
CA ARG A 207 14.85 -2.12 10.37
C ARG A 207 14.13 -3.46 10.31
N LEU A 208 12.90 -3.50 9.78
CA LEU A 208 12.16 -4.75 9.58
C LEU A 208 12.77 -5.58 8.46
N GLY A 209 13.38 -4.95 7.44
CA GLY A 209 14.17 -5.66 6.42
C GLY A 209 13.36 -6.62 5.54
N ALA A 210 12.03 -6.49 5.49
CA ALA A 210 11.14 -7.43 4.81
C ALA A 210 10.95 -7.17 3.30
N GLY A 211 11.59 -6.14 2.75
CA GLY A 211 11.57 -5.79 1.34
C GLY A 211 12.03 -4.35 1.07
N GLY A 212 11.49 -3.72 0.03
CA GLY A 212 11.86 -2.37 -0.38
C GLY A 212 11.22 -1.25 0.46
N VAL A 213 11.95 -0.14 0.61
CA VAL A 213 11.48 1.06 1.31
C VAL A 213 11.74 2.32 0.47
N GLY A 214 10.67 2.99 0.05
CA GLY A 214 10.74 4.27 -0.65
C GLY A 214 10.38 5.44 0.26
N TYR A 215 11.24 6.46 0.32
CA TYR A 215 11.00 7.65 1.14
C TYR A 215 10.60 8.87 0.28
N TYR A 216 9.39 9.38 0.54
CA TYR A 216 8.80 10.52 -0.16
C TYR A 216 8.59 11.70 0.80
N PRO A 217 9.67 12.42 1.20
CA PRO A 217 9.60 13.49 2.20
C PRO A 217 8.58 14.58 1.83
N ASN A 218 8.57 15.00 0.56
CA ASN A 218 7.72 16.09 0.09
C ASN A 218 6.23 15.71 0.05
N LYS A 219 5.93 14.43 -0.21
CA LYS A 219 4.55 13.92 -0.25
C LYS A 219 4.09 13.40 1.12
N GLY A 220 5.00 13.30 2.09
CA GLY A 220 4.70 12.95 3.48
C GLY A 220 4.30 11.49 3.69
N PHE A 221 4.66 10.57 2.79
CA PHE A 221 4.37 9.14 2.93
C PHE A 221 5.62 8.27 2.79
N THR A 222 5.47 6.99 3.13
CA THR A 222 6.48 5.95 2.94
C THR A 222 5.91 4.85 2.10
N HIS A 223 6.65 4.45 1.08
CA HIS A 223 6.40 3.26 0.28
C HIS A 223 7.05 2.05 0.95
N LEU A 224 6.30 0.97 1.07
CA LEU A 224 6.76 -0.32 1.57
C LEU A 224 6.38 -1.39 0.56
N ASP A 225 7.34 -2.25 0.21
CA ASP A 225 7.11 -3.39 -0.67
C ASP A 225 7.78 -4.65 -0.10
N VAL A 226 7.40 -5.81 -0.64
CA VAL A 226 7.93 -7.12 -0.21
C VAL A 226 8.80 -7.81 -1.25
N GLY A 227 9.32 -7.05 -2.21
CA GLY A 227 10.29 -7.53 -3.18
C GLY A 227 11.71 -7.57 -2.62
N LYS A 228 12.71 -7.47 -3.51
CA LYS A 228 14.12 -7.41 -3.14
C LYS A 228 14.39 -6.20 -2.24
N SER A 229 15.18 -6.41 -1.18
CA SER A 229 15.56 -5.35 -0.25
C SER A 229 16.29 -4.22 -0.98
N ARG A 230 15.74 -3.01 -0.87
CA ARG A 230 16.24 -1.81 -1.53
C ARG A 230 15.72 -0.56 -0.83
N TYR A 231 16.44 0.55 -0.96
CA TYR A 231 16.04 1.82 -0.36
C TYR A 231 16.28 2.96 -1.32
N TRP A 232 15.28 3.82 -1.49
CA TRP A 232 15.40 5.00 -2.33
C TRP A 232 14.76 6.22 -1.67
N VAL A 233 15.28 7.39 -2.02
CA VAL A 233 14.77 8.69 -1.56
C VAL A 233 14.39 9.51 -2.77
N VAL A 234 13.12 9.89 -2.85
CA VAL A 234 12.67 10.82 -3.90
C VAL A 234 13.04 12.23 -3.48
N LYS A 235 14.18 12.69 -4.00
CA LYS A 235 14.69 14.04 -3.78
C LYS A 235 13.82 15.06 -4.50
N ARG A 236 13.70 16.25 -3.92
CA ARG A 236 13.13 17.40 -4.62
C ARG A 236 14.17 17.91 -5.62
N ALA A 237 13.73 18.31 -6.82
CA ALA A 237 14.58 19.19 -7.64
C ALA A 237 14.94 20.43 -6.81
N PRO A 238 16.20 20.90 -6.82
CA PRO A 238 16.59 22.08 -6.08
C PRO A 238 15.67 23.24 -6.47
N ARG A 239 15.18 24.01 -5.48
CA ARG A 239 14.44 25.24 -5.80
C ARG A 239 15.39 26.10 -6.62
N ARG A 240 15.09 26.32 -7.90
CA ARG A 240 15.84 27.31 -8.71
C ARG A 240 15.82 28.60 -7.90
N TYR A 241 17.00 29.07 -7.49
CA TYR A 241 17.14 30.34 -6.80
C TYR A 241 16.56 31.42 -7.73
N ARG A 242 15.36 31.92 -7.42
CA ARG A 242 14.83 33.09 -8.13
C ARG A 242 15.65 34.27 -7.63
N ARG A 243 16.53 34.80 -8.49
CA ARG A 243 17.22 36.06 -8.20
C ARG A 243 16.17 37.07 -7.74
N PRO A 244 16.35 37.70 -6.56
CA PRO A 244 15.43 38.74 -6.12
C PRO A 244 15.32 39.78 -7.23
N ARG A 245 14.10 40.13 -7.61
CA ARG A 245 13.84 41.16 -8.63
C ARG A 245 14.49 42.44 -8.10
N ARG A 246 15.42 43.03 -8.84
CA ARG A 246 16.10 44.27 -8.45
C ARG A 246 15.02 45.34 -8.26
N VAL A 247 14.66 45.61 -7.01
CA VAL A 247 13.75 46.71 -6.69
C VAL A 247 14.53 47.99 -7.03
N LYS A 248 14.05 48.75 -8.02
CA LYS A 248 14.63 50.07 -8.30
C LYS A 248 14.47 50.91 -7.03
N ALA A 249 15.57 51.49 -6.55
CA ALA A 249 15.54 52.35 -5.37
C ALA A 249 14.48 53.46 -5.58
N PRO A 250 13.64 53.74 -4.58
CA PRO A 250 12.72 54.87 -4.67
C PRO A 250 13.53 56.16 -4.88
N PRO A 251 13.05 57.10 -5.72
CA PRO A 251 13.75 58.35 -5.96
C PRO A 251 13.94 59.09 -4.63
N ALA A 252 15.14 59.63 -4.43
CA ALA A 252 15.48 60.37 -3.22
C ALA A 252 14.46 61.49 -3.00
N ARG A 253 13.76 61.45 -1.86
CA ARG A 253 12.97 62.60 -1.40
C ARG A 253 13.94 63.76 -1.16
N SER A 254 13.84 64.81 -1.96
CA SER A 254 14.56 66.06 -1.73
C SER A 254 14.20 66.59 -0.35
N ALA A 255 15.23 66.83 0.47
CA ALA A 255 15.08 67.39 1.80
C ALA A 255 14.71 68.88 1.70
N ALA A 256 13.42 69.17 1.74
CA ALA A 256 12.91 70.52 2.00
C ALA A 256 12.02 70.47 3.24
N ARG A 257 12.63 70.48 4.43
CA ARG A 257 11.93 70.75 5.68
C ARG A 257 12.54 72.01 6.29
N LYS A 258 11.88 73.15 6.04
CA LYS A 258 12.13 74.42 6.71
C LYS A 258 12.01 74.24 8.22
N ALA A 259 12.93 74.86 8.96
CA ALA A 259 12.97 74.86 10.41
C ALA A 259 11.80 75.69 10.98
N GLU A 260 11.09 75.14 11.96
CA GLU A 260 10.20 75.90 12.86
C GLU A 260 10.83 75.95 14.27
N PRO A 261 10.68 77.08 15.00
CA PRO A 261 11.36 77.28 16.27
C PRO A 261 10.64 76.57 17.43
N LYS A 262 11.42 75.99 18.33
CA LYS A 262 10.96 75.29 19.54
C LYS A 262 10.36 76.28 20.55
N LYS A 263 9.09 76.08 20.94
CA LYS A 263 8.50 76.70 22.15
C LYS A 263 8.98 75.97 23.40
N THR A 264 9.56 76.71 24.33
CA THR A 264 9.97 76.30 25.67
C THR A 264 8.76 76.05 26.56
N VAL A 265 8.61 74.82 27.07
CA VAL A 265 7.62 74.48 28.11
C VAL A 265 8.35 74.36 29.45
N ARG A 266 8.01 75.27 30.38
CA ARG A 266 8.45 75.27 31.78
C ARG A 266 7.93 74.03 32.51
N LYS A 267 8.82 73.30 33.20
CA LYS A 267 8.46 72.27 34.19
C LYS A 267 7.72 72.90 35.37
N LYS A 268 6.54 72.40 35.71
CA LYS A 268 5.83 72.69 36.98
C LYS A 268 5.92 71.45 37.89
N ALA A 269 6.23 71.72 39.16
CA ALA A 269 6.52 70.75 40.21
C ALA A 269 5.29 69.91 40.63
N ALA A 270 5.56 68.71 41.15
CA ALA A 270 4.59 67.78 41.71
C ALA A 270 4.21 68.14 43.17
N PRO A 271 2.96 67.92 43.62
CA PRO A 271 2.55 68.13 45.02
C PRO A 271 2.68 66.86 45.88
N PRO A 272 2.67 66.99 47.23
CA PRO A 272 3.12 65.97 48.17
C PRO A 272 2.04 64.94 48.53
N ARG A 273 2.49 63.75 48.96
CA ARG A 273 1.66 62.66 49.48
C ARG A 273 1.17 63.00 50.89
N THR A 274 -0.14 63.02 51.10
CA THR A 274 -0.75 63.05 52.43
C THR A 274 -1.10 61.63 52.89
N ALA A 275 -0.79 61.36 54.15
CA ALA A 275 -1.17 60.16 54.87
C ALA A 275 -2.60 60.30 55.42
N SER A 276 -3.37 59.21 55.46
CA SER A 276 -4.45 59.06 56.43
C SER A 276 -4.67 57.59 56.80
N LYS A 277 -4.98 57.40 58.08
CA LYS A 277 -5.04 56.16 58.86
C LYS A 277 -6.45 55.53 58.86
N THR A 278 -6.50 54.22 59.15
CA THR A 278 -7.53 53.48 59.96
C THR A 278 -8.98 53.42 59.40
N SER A 279 -9.85 52.42 59.61
CA SER A 279 -9.94 51.29 60.54
C SER A 279 -10.88 50.20 59.97
N THR A 280 -10.72 48.98 60.49
CA THR A 280 -11.65 47.86 60.68
C THR A 280 -13.15 47.99 60.33
N LYS A 281 -13.71 46.93 59.73
CA LYS A 281 -15.00 46.37 60.18
C LYS A 281 -15.14 44.87 59.90
N LYS A 282 -15.69 44.18 60.89
CA LYS A 282 -15.89 42.73 61.08
C LYS A 282 -17.39 42.41 60.98
N LYS A 283 -17.71 41.11 60.82
CA LYS A 283 -19.00 40.40 60.94
C LYS A 283 -19.85 40.39 59.67
N SER A 284 -20.51 39.29 59.32
CA SER A 284 -20.98 38.12 60.09
C SER A 284 -21.05 36.89 59.21
#